data_AF-A0A842PAW6-F1
#
_entry.id   AF-A0A842PAW6-F1
#
_cell.length_a   1.000
_cell.length_b   1.000
_cell.length_c   1.000
_cell.angle_alpha   90.00
_cell.angle_beta   90.00
_cell.angle_gamma   90.00
#
_symmetry.space_group_name_H-M   'P 1'
#
loop_
_entity.id
_entity.type
_entity.pdbx_description
1 polymer ?
#
loop_
_entity_poly.entity_id
_entity_poly.type
_entity_poly.pdbx_seq_one_letter_code
_entity_poly.pdbx_strand_id
1 'polypeptide(L)' 'MKQDSCRRCGHELEVNKKCDVCNKENQFFCHECGYITEEQIHFQCMMISMNHALVTN' A
#
# COMPACT_ATOMS: atom_id res chain seq x y z
N MET A 1 -12.35 2.49 1.90
CA MET A 1 -12.44 3.92 1.60
C MET A 1 -11.07 4.34 1.09
N LYS A 2 -10.94 4.67 -0.20
CA LYS A 2 -9.67 5.13 -0.77
C LYS A 2 -9.33 6.46 -0.08
N GLN A 3 -8.18 6.54 0.56
CA GLN A 3 -7.79 7.75 1.26
C GLN A 3 -7.01 8.59 0.26
N ASP A 4 -7.73 9.35 -0.57
CA ASP A 4 -7.14 10.15 -1.64
C ASP A 4 -6.48 11.43 -1.10
N SER A 5 -6.71 11.75 0.19
CA SER A 5 -6.20 12.95 0.84
C SER A 5 -5.51 12.65 2.17
N CYS A 6 -4.43 13.37 2.46
CA CYS A 6 -3.66 13.24 3.68
C CYS A 6 -4.48 13.72 4.89
N ARG A 7 -4.62 12.87 5.91
CA ARG A 7 -5.34 13.22 7.15
C ARG A 7 -4.73 14.39 7.92
N ARG A 8 -3.46 14.71 7.69
CA ARG A 8 -2.75 15.77 8.43
C ARG A 8 -2.92 17.15 7.79
N CYS A 9 -2.88 17.24 6.47
CA CYS A 9 -2.87 18.52 5.76
C CYS A 9 -3.95 18.64 4.67
N GLY A 10 -4.76 17.60 4.44
CA GLY A 10 -5.81 17.58 3.43
C GLY A 10 -5.34 17.52 1.97
N HIS A 11 -4.02 17.52 1.72
CA HIS A 11 -3.47 17.46 0.36
C HIS A 11 -3.53 16.07 -0.24
N GLU A 12 -3.39 15.99 -1.56
CA GLU A 12 -3.38 14.74 -2.30
C GLU A 12 -2.24 13.81 -1.87
N LEU A 13 -2.55 12.53 -1.85
CA LEU A 13 -1.63 11.46 -1.52
C LEU A 13 -1.15 10.79 -2.81
N GLU A 14 0.17 10.76 -3.02
CA GLU A 14 0.77 10.12 -4.19
C GLU A 14 1.14 8.66 -3.88
N VAL A 15 1.12 7.78 -4.88
CA VAL A 15 1.46 6.36 -4.68
C VAL A 15 2.95 6.21 -4.40
N ASN A 16 3.29 5.82 -3.17
CA ASN A 16 4.67 5.55 -2.76
C ASN A 16 5.09 4.11 -3.11
N LYS A 17 4.18 3.16 -2.89
CA LYS A 17 4.44 1.74 -3.10
C LYS A 17 3.21 1.03 -3.67
N LYS A 18 3.48 -0.01 -4.45
CA LYS A 18 2.47 -0.92 -5.01
C LYS A 18 2.71 -2.31 -4.47
N CYS A 19 1.62 -3.06 -4.34
CA CYS A 19 1.65 -4.46 -3.94
C CYS A 19 2.27 -5.30 -5.06
N ASP A 20 3.29 -6.10 -4.75
CA ASP A 20 4.01 -6.92 -5.73
C ASP A 20 3.14 -8.01 -6.38
N VAL A 21 2.04 -8.41 -5.75
CA VAL A 21 1.16 -9.50 -6.23
C VAL A 21 0.11 -8.98 -7.23
N CYS A 22 -0.54 -7.86 -6.92
CA CYS A 22 -1.65 -7.33 -7.73
C CYS A 22 -1.35 -5.99 -8.40
N ASN A 23 -0.15 -5.44 -8.17
CA ASN A 23 0.32 -4.16 -8.67
C ASN A 23 -0.59 -2.96 -8.34
N LYS A 24 -1.46 -3.12 -7.33
CA LYS A 24 -2.30 -2.04 -6.81
C LYS A 24 -1.54 -1.26 -5.76
N GLU A 25 -1.78 0.04 -5.75
CA GLU A 25 -1.37 0.97 -4.68
C GLU A 25 -1.62 0.37 -3.28
N ASN A 26 -0.54 0.22 -2.51
CA ASN A 26 -0.63 -0.25 -1.12
C ASN A 26 -0.05 0.76 -0.13
N GLN A 27 0.68 1.77 -0.58
CA GLN A 27 1.19 2.81 0.29
C GLN A 27 1.17 4.15 -0.42
N PHE A 28 0.87 5.21 0.31
CA PHE A 28 0.83 6.56 -0.21
C PHE A 28 1.75 7.50 0.57
N PHE A 29 2.16 8.58 -0.08
CA PHE A 29 3.03 9.61 0.47
C PHE A 29 2.47 11.02 0.22
N CYS A 30 2.57 11.86 1.24
CA CYS A 30 2.24 13.27 1.22
C CYS A 30 3.52 14.09 1.04
N HIS A 31 3.71 14.69 -0.13
CA HIS A 31 4.86 15.56 -0.41
C HIS A 31 4.89 16.82 0.47
N GLU A 32 3.71 17.36 0.81
CA GLU A 32 3.60 18.60 1.59
C GLU A 32 4.04 18.45 3.04
N CYS A 33 3.74 17.29 3.63
CA CYS A 33 3.88 17.07 5.06
C CYS A 33 4.91 15.98 5.39
N GLY A 34 5.51 15.37 4.36
CA GLY A 34 6.43 14.24 4.49
C GLY A 34 5.79 12.99 5.11
N TYR A 35 4.45 12.93 5.18
CA TYR A 35 3.75 11.82 5.83
C TYR A 35 3.62 10.63 4.88
N ILE A 36 4.08 9.47 5.33
CA ILE A 36 3.91 8.19 4.64
C ILE A 36 2.76 7.45 5.33
N THR A 37 1.78 6.99 4.56
CA THR A 37 0.68 6.18 5.10
C THR A 37 1.18 4.78 5.47
N GLU A 38 0.46 4.10 6.36
CA GLU A 38 0.70 2.69 6.61
C GLU A 38 0.52 1.87 5.33
N GLU A 39 1.29 0.79 5.21
CA GLU A 39 1.16 -0.14 4.09
C GLU A 39 -0.16 -0.92 4.24
N GLN A 40 -1.04 -0.76 3.26
CA GLN A 40 -2.29 -1.49 3.17
C GLN A 40 -2.03 -2.89 2.64
N ILE A 41 -2.19 -3.87 3.53
CA ILE A 41 -2.07 -5.27 3.15
C ILE A 41 -3.38 -5.71 2.50
N HIS A 42 -3.32 -6.05 1.20
CA HIS A 42 -4.40 -6.73 0.53
C HIS A 42 -4.44 -8.18 1.04
N PHE A 43 -5.40 -8.51 1.92
CA PHE A 43 -5.55 -9.86 2.50
C PHE A 43 -5.45 -10.98 1.46
N GLN A 44 -6.07 -10.79 0.29
CA GLN A 44 -6.01 -11.77 -0.79
C GLN A 44 -4.60 -11.93 -1.38
N CYS A 45 -3.82 -10.86 -1.47
CA CYS A 45 -2.43 -10.89 -1.93
C CYS A 45 -1.49 -11.50 -0.87
N MET A 46 -1.75 -11.24 0.40
CA MET A 46 -1.02 -11.86 1.51
C MET A 46 -1.13 -13.39 1.45
N MET A 47 -2.34 -13.91 1.24
CA MET A 47 -2.59 -15.36 1.08
C MET A 47 -1.83 -15.96 -0.12
N ILE A 48 -1.77 -15.24 -1.25
CA ILE A 48 -1.05 -15.68 -2.44
C ILE A 48 0.47 -15.70 -2.18
N SER A 49 1.01 -14.67 -1.54
CA SER A 49 2.43 -14.59 -1.17
C SER A 49 2.84 -15.72 -0.22
N MET A 50 2.01 -16.03 0.79
CA MET A 50 2.25 -17.15 1.71
C MET A 50 2.22 -18.51 1.02
N ASN A 51 1.32 -18.72 0.06
CA ASN A 51 1.29 -19.95 -0.73
C ASN A 51 2.52 -20.10 -1.61
N HIS A 52 3.05 -18.99 -2.16
CA HIS A 52 4.29 -19.03 -2.93
C HIS A 52 5.51 -19.42 -2.08
N ALA A 53 5.51 -19.11 -0.78
CA ALA A 53 6.58 -19.51 0.15
C ALA A 53 6.52 -21.00 0.54
N LEU A 54 5.36 -21.65 0.43
CA LEU A 54 5.16 -23.06 0.80
C LEU A 54 5.51 -24.05 -0.33
N VAL A 55 5.67 -23.59 -1.57
CA VAL A 55 5.97 -24.46 -2.74
C VAL A 55 7.48 -24.62 -2.98
N THR A 56 8.33 -23.91 -2.24
CA THR A 56 9.80 -23.98 -2.33
C THR A 56 10.47 -24.80 -1.22
N ASN A 57 9.85 -25.88 -0.74
CA ASN A 57 10.52 -26.90 0.07
C ASN A 57 10.41 -28.27 -0.59
#